data_AF-A0A7C2VT58-F1
#
_entry.id   AF-A0A7C2VT58-F1
#
_cell.length_a   1.000
_cell.length_b   1.000
_cell.length_c   1.000
_cell.angle_alpha   90.00
_cell.angle_beta   90.00
_cell.angle_gamma   90.00
#
_symmetry.space_group_name_H-M   'P 1'
#
loop_
_entity.id
_entity.type
_entity.pdbx_description
1 polymer ?
#
loop_
_entity_poly.entity_id
_entity_poly.type
_entity_poly.pdbx_seq_one_letter_code
_entity_poly.pdbx_strand_id
1 'polypeptide(L)'
;RYQLGVSASDEDVRSGSVEAPDSIAAGQGLDASTRQVVVDAVSAVAEELAREISLCFRYYTVTFRGRRVERAIFAGGEAYEKILLNVLRRQLAVEIEVAQPLKGFDLSGEKANVNFDSDRRGLLCEWAVAVGLGLKGAKREV
;
A
#
# COMPACT_ATOMS: atom_id res chain seq x y z
N ARG A 1 -7.43 -44.82 -58.01
CA ARG A 1 -7.80 -43.77 -59.00
C ARG A 1 -7.74 -42.44 -58.25
N TYR A 2 -6.82 -41.51 -58.42
CA TYR A 2 -5.76 -41.25 -59.42
C TYR A 2 -4.50 -40.80 -58.64
N GLN A 3 -3.31 -41.14 -59.14
CA GLN A 3 -1.99 -40.63 -58.72
C GLN A 3 -1.65 -39.34 -59.49
N LEU A 4 -0.80 -38.49 -58.89
CA LEU A 4 0.28 -37.65 -59.46
C LEU A 4 0.68 -36.66 -58.34
N GLY A 5 1.92 -36.40 -57.94
CA GLY A 5 3.24 -36.72 -58.45
C GLY A 5 4.21 -35.69 -57.86
N VAL A 6 5.13 -36.15 -57.01
CA VAL A 6 6.48 -35.67 -56.62
C VAL A 6 6.99 -34.36 -57.27
N SER A 7 7.52 -33.43 -56.45
CA SER A 7 8.93 -32.99 -56.53
C SER A 7 9.34 -32.13 -55.33
N ALA A 8 10.57 -32.35 -54.88
CA ALA A 8 11.27 -31.64 -53.81
C ALA A 8 12.43 -30.84 -54.42
N SER A 9 12.70 -29.65 -53.88
CA SER A 9 14.01 -28.97 -53.78
C SER A 9 13.75 -27.53 -53.30
N ASP A 10 14.11 -27.18 -52.06
CA ASP A 10 15.38 -26.52 -51.68
C ASP A 10 15.57 -25.14 -52.33
N GLU A 11 15.32 -24.08 -51.55
CA GLU A 11 16.16 -22.87 -51.55
C GLU A 11 16.22 -22.27 -50.12
N ASP A 12 17.43 -22.30 -49.57
CA ASP A 12 17.89 -21.63 -48.37
C ASP A 12 17.88 -20.10 -48.52
N VAL A 13 17.24 -19.34 -47.61
CA VAL A 13 17.74 -18.01 -47.21
C VAL A 13 17.43 -17.72 -45.73
N ARG A 14 18.45 -17.99 -44.92
CA ARG A 14 18.95 -17.14 -43.81
C ARG A 14 18.05 -16.95 -42.58
N SER A 15 18.40 -17.72 -41.55
CA SER A 15 18.24 -17.42 -40.13
C SER A 15 18.47 -15.94 -39.83
N GLY A 16 17.38 -15.22 -39.57
CA GLY A 16 17.38 -13.97 -38.85
C GLY A 16 16.71 -14.24 -37.52
N SER A 17 17.51 -14.53 -36.48
CA SER A 17 17.06 -14.44 -35.11
C SER A 17 16.54 -13.02 -34.89
N VAL A 18 15.23 -12.86 -34.89
CA VAL A 18 14.62 -11.65 -34.34
C VAL A 18 14.91 -11.72 -32.85
N GLU A 19 16.00 -11.08 -32.44
CA GLU A 19 16.28 -10.78 -31.04
C GLU A 19 15.05 -10.04 -30.52
N ALA A 20 14.23 -10.78 -29.76
CA ALA A 20 13.23 -10.17 -28.92
C ALA A 20 13.98 -9.16 -28.05
N PRO A 21 13.55 -7.88 -28.01
CA PRO A 21 14.19 -6.92 -27.14
C PRO A 21 14.15 -7.47 -25.73
N ASP A 22 15.35 -7.59 -25.15
CA ASP A 22 15.59 -8.07 -23.80
C ASP A 22 14.48 -7.57 -22.90
N SER A 23 13.69 -8.53 -22.39
CA SER A 23 12.75 -8.30 -21.31
C SER A 23 13.48 -7.50 -20.25
N ILE A 24 13.06 -6.24 -20.03
CA ILE A 24 13.60 -5.37 -18.99
C ILE A 24 13.72 -6.21 -17.73
N ALA A 25 14.97 -6.44 -17.33
CA ALA A 25 15.35 -7.38 -16.29
C ALA A 25 14.41 -7.22 -15.09
N ALA A 26 13.68 -8.29 -14.80
CA ALA A 26 12.95 -8.43 -13.56
C ALA A 26 13.95 -8.26 -12.40
N GLY A 27 13.92 -7.09 -11.78
CA GLY A 27 14.39 -6.79 -10.43
C GLY A 27 15.82 -7.19 -10.09
N GLN A 28 16.80 -6.38 -10.50
CA GLN A 28 17.99 -6.24 -9.66
C GLN A 28 17.53 -5.60 -8.34
N GLY A 29 17.49 -6.39 -7.27
CA GLY A 29 17.20 -5.86 -5.93
C GLY A 29 18.17 -4.73 -5.61
N LEU A 30 17.65 -3.64 -5.04
CA LEU A 30 18.47 -2.50 -4.60
C LEU A 30 19.63 -3.01 -3.72
N ASP A 31 20.84 -2.51 -3.97
CA ASP A 31 21.97 -2.83 -3.11
C ASP A 31 21.74 -2.31 -1.68
N ALA A 32 22.43 -2.93 -0.72
CA ALA A 32 22.22 -2.65 0.69
C ALA A 32 22.52 -1.18 1.07
N SER A 33 23.47 -0.53 0.40
CA SER A 33 23.82 0.86 0.66
C SER A 33 22.70 1.80 0.22
N THR A 34 22.19 1.60 -0.99
CA THR A 34 21.04 2.38 -1.50
C THR A 34 19.82 2.21 -0.61
N ARG A 35 19.53 0.98 -0.16
CA ARG A 35 18.42 0.71 0.76
C ARG A 35 18.58 1.44 2.09
N GLN A 36 19.80 1.46 2.64
CA GLN A 36 20.08 2.14 3.90
C GLN A 36 19.86 3.65 3.78
N VAL A 37 20.33 4.27 2.69
CA VAL A 37 20.12 5.71 2.45
C VAL A 37 18.63 6.06 2.41
N VAL A 38 17.80 5.22 1.76
CA VAL A 38 16.35 5.41 1.76
C VAL A 38 15.77 5.30 3.17
N VAL A 39 16.21 4.29 3.94
CA VAL A 39 15.76 4.11 5.33
C VAL A 39 16.13 5.32 6.19
N ASP A 40 17.34 5.83 6.06
CA ASP A 40 17.82 6.98 6.84
C ASP A 40 17.04 8.25 6.48
N ALA A 41 16.81 8.50 5.19
CA ALA A 41 16.05 9.64 4.70
C ALA A 41 14.58 9.61 5.19
N VAL A 42 13.91 8.47 5.06
CA VAL A 42 12.52 8.30 5.54
C VAL A 42 12.46 8.39 7.07
N SER A 43 13.45 7.83 7.77
CA SER A 43 13.50 7.90 9.23
C SER A 43 13.60 9.34 9.70
N ALA A 44 14.49 10.16 9.13
CA ALA A 44 14.65 11.55 9.53
C ALA A 44 13.32 12.34 9.49
N VAL A 45 12.54 12.18 8.40
CA VAL A 45 11.23 12.83 8.26
C VAL A 45 10.19 12.23 9.22
N ALA A 46 10.19 10.91 9.39
CA ALA A 46 9.27 10.25 10.32
C ALA A 46 9.51 10.66 11.78
N GLU A 47 10.76 10.90 12.16
CA GLU A 47 11.13 11.36 13.50
C GLU A 47 10.68 12.80 13.74
N GLU A 48 10.77 13.66 12.72
CA GLU A 48 10.19 15.00 12.78
C GLU A 48 8.68 14.96 12.98
N LEU A 49 7.99 14.14 12.18
CA LEU A 49 6.55 13.94 12.31
C LEU A 49 6.16 13.44 13.72
N ALA A 50 6.92 12.49 14.28
CA ALA A 50 6.67 11.99 15.62
C ALA A 50 6.83 13.07 16.71
N ARG A 51 7.80 13.98 16.55
CA ARG A 51 7.97 15.13 17.46
C ARG A 51 6.77 16.09 17.40
N GLU A 52 6.29 16.40 16.20
CA GLU A 52 5.13 17.27 16.01
C GLU A 52 3.84 16.64 16.55
N ILE A 53 3.63 15.34 16.31
CA ILE A 53 2.49 14.60 16.90
C ILE A 53 2.57 14.61 18.44
N SER A 54 3.77 14.44 19.01
CA SER A 54 3.97 14.51 20.46
C SER A 54 3.63 15.90 21.03
N LEU A 55 3.93 16.98 20.30
CA LEU A 55 3.50 18.33 20.66
C LEU A 55 1.98 18.44 20.64
N CYS A 56 1.30 17.89 19.63
CA CYS A 56 -0.17 17.84 19.57
C CYS A 56 -0.77 17.11 20.77
N PHE A 57 -0.19 15.98 21.20
CA PHE A 57 -0.67 15.25 22.39
C PHE A 57 -0.48 16.03 23.69
N ARG A 58 0.65 16.74 23.83
CA ARG A 58 0.87 17.62 24.99
C ARG A 58 -0.14 18.77 24.99
N TYR A 59 -0.37 19.40 23.84
CA TYR A 59 -1.37 20.46 23.71
C TYR A 59 -2.77 19.97 24.07
N TYR A 60 -3.16 18.79 23.57
CA TYR A 60 -4.43 18.14 23.94
C TYR A 60 -4.53 17.95 25.45
N THR A 61 -3.50 17.39 26.08
CA THR A 61 -3.51 17.08 27.53
C THR A 61 -3.62 18.35 28.39
N VAL A 62 -2.97 19.45 27.98
CA VAL A 62 -3.05 20.74 28.67
C VAL A 62 -4.43 21.38 28.48
N THR A 63 -5.00 21.28 27.27
CA THR A 63 -6.31 21.85 26.92
C THR A 63 -7.46 21.08 27.57
N PHE A 64 -7.37 19.76 27.61
CA PHE A 64 -8.39 18.85 28.12
C PHE A 64 -7.88 18.13 29.38
N ARG A 65 -7.81 18.87 30.50
CA ARG A 65 -7.28 18.35 31.78
C ARG A 65 -7.96 17.05 32.20
N GLY A 66 -7.15 16.12 32.72
CA GLY A 66 -7.61 14.80 33.16
C GLY A 66 -7.83 13.80 32.01
N ARG A 67 -7.68 14.23 30.74
CA ARG A 67 -7.72 13.34 29.58
C ARG A 67 -6.35 13.20 28.95
N ARG A 68 -6.00 11.98 28.56
CA ARG A 68 -4.77 11.65 27.82
C ARG A 68 -5.14 10.87 26.57
N VAL A 69 -4.30 10.98 25.56
CA VAL A 69 -4.40 10.12 24.38
C VAL A 69 -3.87 8.75 24.76
N GLU A 70 -4.68 7.71 24.63
CA GLU A 70 -4.30 6.33 24.94
C GLU A 70 -3.88 5.57 23.67
N ARG A 71 -4.47 5.95 22.54
CA ARG A 71 -4.30 5.29 21.25
C ARG A 71 -4.40 6.29 20.11
N ALA A 72 -3.61 6.06 19.07
CA ALA A 72 -3.69 6.77 17.80
C ALA A 72 -3.91 5.76 16.65
N ILE A 73 -4.93 6.04 15.83
CA ILE A 73 -5.24 5.25 14.63
C ILE A 73 -4.73 6.04 13.42
N PHE A 74 -3.83 5.44 12.66
CA PHE A 74 -3.18 6.04 11.51
C PHE A 74 -3.89 5.62 10.21
N ALA A 75 -4.21 6.60 9.37
CA ALA A 75 -4.93 6.40 8.10
C ALA A 75 -4.27 7.22 6.98
N GLY A 76 -4.73 7.03 5.74
CA GLY A 76 -4.14 7.63 4.55
C GLY A 76 -3.24 6.68 3.75
N GLY A 77 -2.78 7.13 2.57
CA GLY A 77 -2.05 6.29 1.62
C GLY A 77 -0.70 5.77 2.14
N GLU A 78 -0.04 6.56 2.98
CA GLU A 78 1.28 6.24 3.55
C GLU A 78 1.21 5.51 4.90
N ALA A 79 0.01 5.17 5.39
CA ALA A 79 -0.16 4.55 6.69
C ALA A 79 0.44 3.13 6.79
N TYR A 80 0.83 2.54 5.66
CA TYR A 80 1.46 1.22 5.58
C TYR A 80 2.99 1.24 5.59
N GLU A 81 3.61 2.44 5.51
CA GLU A 81 5.06 2.54 5.46
C GLU A 81 5.67 2.04 6.77
N LYS A 82 6.44 0.95 6.69
CA LYS A 82 6.96 0.25 7.85
C LYS A 82 7.98 1.09 8.61
N ILE A 83 8.82 1.85 7.91
CA ILE A 83 9.82 2.72 8.53
C ILE A 83 9.10 3.78 9.37
N LEU A 84 8.09 4.43 8.79
CA LEU A 84 7.25 5.40 9.48
C LEU A 84 6.58 4.79 10.71
N LEU A 85 5.85 3.68 10.56
CA LEU A 85 5.17 3.04 11.68
C LEU A 85 6.13 2.62 12.80
N ASN A 86 7.33 2.15 12.46
CA ASN A 86 8.34 1.77 13.44
C ASN A 86 8.91 3.00 14.18
N VAL A 87 9.10 4.13 13.51
CA VAL A 87 9.50 5.37 14.17
C VAL A 87 8.38 5.86 15.10
N LEU A 88 7.14 5.93 14.63
CA LEU A 88 6.00 6.37 15.42
C LEU A 88 5.80 5.50 16.67
N ARG A 89 5.85 4.17 16.54
CA ARG A 89 5.73 3.25 17.69
C ARG A 89 6.87 3.38 18.71
N ARG A 90 8.07 3.74 18.26
CA ARG A 90 9.23 3.91 19.15
C ARG A 90 9.20 5.25 19.89
N GLN A 91 8.73 6.31 19.24
CA GLN A 91 8.82 7.67 19.80
C GLN A 91 7.54 8.15 20.48
N LEU A 92 6.37 7.65 20.07
CA LEU A 92 5.09 8.02 20.68
C LEU A 92 4.76 7.07 21.83
N ALA A 93 4.35 7.63 22.97
CA ALA A 93 4.00 6.86 24.17
C ALA A 93 2.57 6.25 24.13
N VAL A 94 1.98 6.14 22.94
CA VAL A 94 0.60 5.67 22.75
C VAL A 94 0.58 4.49 21.78
N GLU A 95 -0.47 3.69 21.85
CA GLU A 95 -0.65 2.58 20.92
C GLU A 95 -0.89 3.10 19.50
N ILE A 96 -0.10 2.62 18.53
CA ILE A 96 -0.22 3.00 17.10
C ILE A 96 -0.85 1.84 16.32
N GLU A 97 -2.07 2.06 15.87
CA GLU A 97 -2.83 1.13 15.04
C GLU A 97 -2.99 1.67 13.62
N VAL A 98 -3.03 0.78 12.63
CA VAL A 98 -3.36 1.13 11.25
C VAL A 98 -4.87 1.02 11.07
N ALA A 99 -5.49 2.02 10.47
CA ALA A 99 -6.93 2.08 10.27
C ALA A 99 -7.42 0.90 9.41
N GLN A 100 -8.65 0.46 9.68
CA GLN A 100 -9.33 -0.55 8.86
C GLN A 100 -10.73 -0.02 8.55
N PRO A 101 -10.86 0.99 7.68
CA PRO A 101 -12.11 1.69 7.47
C PRO A 101 -13.26 0.80 6.99
N LEU A 102 -12.96 -0.29 6.28
CA LEU A 102 -13.97 -1.25 5.81
C LEU A 102 -14.21 -2.42 6.77
N LYS A 103 -13.59 -2.41 7.96
CA LYS A 103 -13.82 -3.45 8.97
C LYS A 103 -15.29 -3.43 9.40
N GLY A 104 -15.95 -4.58 9.22
CA GLY A 104 -17.37 -4.77 9.57
C GLY A 104 -18.35 -4.49 8.45
N PHE A 105 -17.89 -4.06 7.27
CA PHE A 105 -18.74 -4.00 6.07
C PHE A 105 -18.90 -5.40 5.47
N ASP A 106 -20.12 -5.75 5.07
CA ASP A 106 -20.36 -6.92 4.23
C ASP A 106 -19.99 -6.59 2.79
N LEU A 107 -18.78 -7.01 2.39
CA LEU A 107 -18.25 -6.84 1.04
C LEU A 107 -18.51 -8.07 0.17
N SER A 108 -19.16 -9.12 0.71
CA SER A 108 -19.34 -10.42 0.04
C SER A 108 -20.59 -10.48 -0.82
N GLY A 109 -21.50 -9.52 -0.71
CA GLY A 109 -22.76 -9.52 -1.43
C GLY A 109 -22.60 -9.25 -2.93
N GLU A 110 -23.34 -9.98 -3.77
CA GLU A 110 -23.40 -9.79 -5.24
C GLU A 110 -23.74 -8.36 -5.66
N LYS A 111 -24.46 -7.62 -4.80
CA LYS A 111 -24.82 -6.21 -5.02
C LYS A 111 -23.66 -5.24 -4.79
N ALA A 112 -22.67 -5.63 -3.99
CA ALA A 112 -21.58 -4.75 -3.62
C ALA A 112 -20.54 -4.63 -4.74
N ASN A 113 -20.38 -5.66 -5.59
CA ASN A 113 -19.46 -5.75 -6.74
C ASN A 113 -18.16 -4.94 -6.57
N VAL A 114 -17.55 -5.04 -5.39
CA VAL A 114 -16.37 -4.26 -5.01
C VAL A 114 -15.16 -5.17 -5.14
N ASN A 115 -14.40 -4.97 -6.20
CA ASN A 115 -13.15 -5.69 -6.40
C ASN A 115 -11.99 -4.89 -5.79
N PHE A 116 -11.66 -5.21 -4.52
CA PHE A 116 -10.46 -4.70 -3.84
C PHE A 116 -9.22 -5.60 -4.02
N ASP A 117 -9.34 -6.69 -4.78
CA ASP A 117 -8.32 -7.74 -4.94
C ASP A 117 -7.04 -7.23 -5.63
N SER A 118 -7.11 -6.05 -6.27
CA SER A 118 -5.95 -5.37 -6.84
C SER A 118 -5.09 -4.64 -5.80
N ASP A 119 -5.61 -4.33 -4.60
CA ASP A 119 -4.84 -3.66 -3.56
C ASP A 119 -4.24 -4.65 -2.55
N ARG A 120 -2.94 -4.92 -2.73
CA ARG A 120 -2.14 -5.82 -1.89
C ARG A 120 -2.00 -5.36 -0.44
N ARG A 121 -2.44 -4.14 -0.11
CA ARG A 121 -2.33 -3.55 1.24
C ARG A 121 -3.44 -3.99 2.19
N GLY A 122 -4.56 -4.50 1.68
CA GLY A 122 -5.61 -5.22 2.43
C GLY A 122 -6.45 -4.41 3.44
N LEU A 123 -5.97 -3.28 3.96
CA LEU A 123 -6.69 -2.50 4.99
C LEU A 123 -7.43 -1.28 4.42
N LEU A 124 -7.08 -0.81 3.20
CA LEU A 124 -7.69 0.30 2.46
C LEU A 124 -7.77 1.63 3.26
N CYS A 125 -6.75 1.93 4.08
CA CYS A 125 -6.61 3.12 4.93
C CYS A 125 -6.83 4.46 4.23
N GLU A 126 -6.49 4.55 2.95
CA GLU A 126 -6.68 5.73 2.12
C GLU A 126 -8.16 6.06 1.88
N TRP A 127 -9.04 5.06 2.04
CA TRP A 127 -10.49 5.23 1.93
C TRP A 127 -11.15 5.72 3.21
N ALA A 128 -10.41 5.92 4.31
CA ALA A 128 -10.99 6.24 5.61
C ALA A 128 -11.90 7.47 5.59
N VAL A 129 -11.51 8.52 4.86
CA VAL A 129 -12.32 9.73 4.72
C VAL A 129 -13.56 9.48 3.86
N ALA A 130 -13.41 8.80 2.72
CA ALA A 130 -14.52 8.49 1.82
C ALA A 130 -15.59 7.64 2.51
N VAL A 131 -15.16 6.60 3.24
CA VAL A 131 -16.04 5.76 4.05
C VAL A 131 -16.75 6.59 5.13
N GLY A 132 -16.01 7.42 5.87
CA GLY A 132 -16.60 8.30 6.89
C GLY A 132 -17.65 9.26 6.32
N LEU A 133 -17.42 9.80 5.12
CA LEU A 133 -18.40 10.64 4.41
C LEU A 133 -19.63 9.86 3.96
N GLY A 134 -19.47 8.63 3.46
CA GLY A 134 -20.58 7.75 3.11
C GLY A 134 -21.45 7.37 4.31
N LEU A 135 -20.84 7.23 5.49
CA LEU A 135 -21.54 6.99 6.75
C LEU A 135 -22.20 8.23 7.34
N LYS A 136 -21.82 9.44 6.92
CA LYS A 136 -22.34 10.72 7.43
C LYS A 136 -23.79 10.93 6.96
N GLY A 137 -24.72 10.27 7.64
CA GLY A 137 -26.15 10.26 7.31
C GLY A 137 -26.79 8.87 7.31
N ALA A 138 -25.99 7.80 7.43
CA ALA A 138 -26.50 6.46 7.63
C ALA A 138 -27.21 6.38 8.98
N LYS A 139 -28.49 5.96 8.99
CA LYS A 139 -29.18 5.67 10.24
C LYS A 139 -28.57 4.40 10.83
N ARG A 140 -28.20 4.49 12.10
CA ARG A 140 -27.80 3.33 12.88
C ARG A 140 -29.08 2.56 13.21
N GLU A 141 -29.37 1.50 12.45
CA GLU A 141 -30.35 0.50 12.89
C GLU A 141 -29.72 -0.24 14.08
N VAL A 142 -30.37 -0.12 15.24
CA VAL A 142 -30.00 -0.81 16.49
C VAL A 142 -30.94 -1.98 16.69
#